data_AF-A0A4S2CA75-F1
#
_entry.id   AF-A0A4S2CA75-F1
#
_cell.length_a   1.000
_cell.length_b   1.000
_cell.length_c   1.000
_cell.angle_alpha   90.00
_cell.angle_beta   90.00
_cell.angle_gamma   90.00
#
_symmetry.space_group_name_H-M   'P 1'
#
loop_
_entity.id
_entity.type
_entity.pdbx_description
1 polymer ?
#
loop_
_entity_poly.entity_id
_entity_poly.type
_entity_poly.pdbx_seq_one_letter_code
_entity_poly.pdbx_strand_id
1 'polypeptide(L)'
;MDIMYIKGDATSPIAPNNKVITHICNDIGGWGKGFVLALSKKWKIAEEAYRQWYRSQEDFSLGVVQFVKVADDIYVANMIGQQGIYKNNKGLPPIRYEAVRQCLKEVALFATKHAASVHMPRIGCGLAGGKWELIEEIIKEELIAKGIAVTVYDL
;
A
#
# COMPACT_ATOMS: atom_id res chain seq x y z
N MET A 1 18.95 3.53 -8.14
CA MET A 1 18.50 3.48 -6.72
C MET A 1 18.08 2.06 -6.45
N ASP A 2 18.13 1.61 -5.20
CA ASP A 2 17.68 0.28 -4.79
C ASP A 2 16.64 0.42 -3.69
N ILE A 3 15.86 -0.64 -3.47
CA ILE A 3 14.94 -0.71 -2.33
C ILE A 3 15.77 -0.82 -1.05
N MET A 4 15.53 0.09 -0.10
CA MET A 4 16.14 0.02 1.21
C MET A 4 15.33 -0.89 2.12
N TYR A 5 15.96 -1.90 2.72
CA TYR A 5 15.32 -2.79 3.69
C TYR A 5 15.81 -2.47 5.10
N ILE A 6 14.91 -2.21 6.04
CA ILE A 6 15.25 -1.93 7.44
C ILE A 6 14.35 -2.67 8.40
N LYS A 7 14.85 -2.92 9.62
CA LYS A 7 13.99 -3.40 10.71
C LYS A 7 13.23 -2.23 11.33
N GLY A 8 11.90 -2.32 11.39
CA GLY A 8 11.09 -1.27 12.01
C GLY A 8 9.62 -1.30 11.60
N ASP A 9 8.89 -0.26 12.01
CA ASP A 9 7.47 -0.10 11.73
C ASP A 9 7.25 0.93 10.61
N ALA A 10 6.67 0.51 9.48
CA ALA A 10 6.36 1.39 8.35
C ALA A 10 5.36 2.51 8.70
N THR A 11 4.63 2.41 9.83
CA THR A 11 3.82 3.52 10.34
C THR A 11 4.65 4.64 10.96
N SER A 12 5.95 4.44 11.18
CA SER A 12 6.87 5.43 11.72
C SER A 12 8.06 5.67 10.78
N PRO A 13 7.80 6.15 9.55
CA PRO A 13 8.84 6.36 8.55
C PRO A 13 9.82 7.46 8.95
N ILE A 14 11.11 7.22 8.74
CA ILE A 14 12.20 8.18 8.98
C ILE A 14 12.80 8.57 7.64
N ALA A 15 12.37 9.70 7.11
CA ALA A 15 12.89 10.28 5.88
C ALA A 15 12.67 11.81 5.88
N PRO A 16 13.53 12.58 5.20
CA PRO A 16 13.27 14.00 4.94
C PRO A 16 12.04 14.16 4.03
N ASN A 17 11.41 15.33 4.08
CA ASN A 17 10.27 15.72 3.22
C ASN A 17 9.01 14.85 3.41
N ASN A 18 8.08 14.94 2.46
CA ASN A 18 6.82 14.22 2.50
C ASN A 18 7.03 12.70 2.36
N LYS A 19 6.12 11.93 2.95
CA LYS A 19 6.19 10.46 3.01
C LYS A 19 4.84 9.87 2.62
N VAL A 20 4.86 8.86 1.76
CA VAL A 20 3.67 8.07 1.39
C VAL A 20 3.83 6.67 1.94
N ILE A 21 3.01 6.31 2.92
CA ILE A 21 2.92 4.94 3.44
C ILE A 21 1.97 4.16 2.55
N THR A 22 2.45 3.13 1.87
CA THR A 22 1.64 2.30 0.98
C THR A 22 1.33 0.95 1.62
N HIS A 23 0.10 0.48 1.44
CA HIS A 23 -0.32 -0.86 1.87
C HIS A 23 -1.45 -1.38 0.98
N ILE A 24 -1.67 -2.70 1.02
CA ILE A 24 -2.68 -3.35 0.18
C ILE A 24 -3.97 -3.55 0.98
N CYS A 25 -5.03 -2.98 0.43
CA CYS A 25 -6.43 -3.19 0.80
C CYS A 25 -7.09 -4.22 -0.13
N ASN A 26 -8.23 -4.74 0.34
CA ASN A 26 -9.08 -5.65 -0.43
C ASN A 26 -10.26 -4.91 -1.07
N ASP A 27 -10.91 -5.55 -2.03
CA ASP A 27 -12.08 -5.01 -2.74
C ASP A 27 -13.43 -5.31 -2.05
N ILE A 28 -13.44 -5.72 -0.76
CA ILE A 28 -14.67 -6.03 -0.01
C ILE A 28 -14.82 -5.24 1.30
N GLY A 29 -14.06 -4.15 1.47
CA GLY A 29 -14.18 -3.28 2.65
C GLY A 29 -13.64 -3.88 3.96
N GLY A 30 -12.92 -5.00 3.88
CA GLY A 30 -12.31 -5.65 5.05
C GLY A 30 -11.15 -4.83 5.61
N TRP A 31 -11.15 -4.58 6.92
CA TRP A 31 -10.08 -3.89 7.63
C TRP A 31 -10.04 -4.42 9.07
N GLY A 32 -8.99 -5.16 9.44
CA GLY A 32 -8.91 -5.78 10.77
C GLY A 32 -7.84 -6.86 10.99
N LYS A 33 -6.95 -7.13 10.03
CA LYS A 33 -5.84 -8.08 10.19
C LYS A 33 -4.57 -7.59 9.51
N GLY A 34 -3.42 -7.79 10.16
CA GLY A 34 -2.12 -7.40 9.63
C GLY A 34 -1.83 -5.90 9.80
N PHE A 35 -1.16 -5.31 8.81
CA PHE A 35 -0.62 -3.94 8.87
C PHE A 35 -1.66 -2.86 9.18
N VAL A 36 -2.91 -3.06 8.72
CA VAL A 36 -4.01 -2.13 8.95
C VAL A 36 -4.31 -1.88 10.44
N LEU A 37 -3.98 -2.82 11.33
CA LEU A 37 -4.14 -2.64 12.77
C LEU A 37 -3.12 -1.64 13.34
N ALA A 38 -1.88 -1.66 12.83
CA ALA A 38 -0.86 -0.68 13.20
C ALA A 38 -1.25 0.72 12.70
N LEU A 39 -1.77 0.82 11.48
CA LEU A 39 -2.31 2.07 10.94
C LEU A 39 -3.45 2.60 11.81
N SER A 40 -4.48 1.81 12.12
CA SER A 40 -5.61 2.26 12.95
C SER A 40 -5.20 2.67 14.36
N LYS A 41 -4.20 1.99 14.94
CA LYS A 41 -3.67 2.35 16.27
C LYS A 41 -3.06 3.75 16.27
N LYS A 42 -2.44 4.16 15.15
CA LYS A 42 -1.76 5.45 15.05
C LYS A 42 -2.64 6.55 14.46
N TRP A 43 -3.42 6.23 13.42
CA TRP A 43 -4.24 7.16 12.65
C TRP A 43 -5.57 6.50 12.24
N LYS A 44 -6.60 6.70 13.06
CA LYS A 44 -7.94 6.17 12.80
C LYS A 44 -8.55 6.68 11.48
N ILE A 45 -8.18 7.88 11.05
CA ILE A 45 -8.70 8.51 9.82
C ILE A 45 -8.40 7.71 8.55
N ALA A 46 -7.30 6.95 8.50
CA ALA A 46 -6.98 6.09 7.36
C ALA A 46 -8.00 4.95 7.19
N GLU A 47 -8.44 4.35 8.31
CA GLU A 47 -9.49 3.34 8.33
C GLU A 47 -10.86 3.95 8.00
N GLU A 48 -11.19 5.09 8.62
CA GLU A 48 -12.47 5.76 8.40
C GLU A 48 -12.66 6.14 6.93
N ALA A 49 -11.62 6.69 6.30
CA ALA A 49 -11.62 7.05 4.88
C ALA A 49 -11.81 5.82 3.97
N TYR A 50 -11.12 4.71 4.23
CA TYR A 50 -11.28 3.47 3.46
C TYR A 50 -12.69 2.88 3.61
N ARG A 51 -13.23 2.86 4.84
CA ARG A 51 -14.59 2.35 5.09
C ARG A 51 -15.65 3.23 4.46
N GLN A 52 -15.46 4.55 4.45
CA GLN A 52 -16.34 5.48 3.75
C GLN A 52 -16.27 5.24 2.23
N TRP A 53 -15.07 5.06 1.69
CA TRP A 53 -14.85 4.78 0.27
C TRP A 53 -15.52 3.48 -0.17
N TYR A 54 -15.39 2.42 0.63
CA TYR A 54 -16.13 1.18 0.39
C TYR A 54 -17.65 1.39 0.46
N ARG A 55 -18.16 2.24 1.36
CA ARG A 55 -19.61 2.51 1.42
C ARG A 55 -20.10 3.32 0.22
N SER A 56 -19.30 4.24 -0.32
CA SER A 56 -19.70 5.04 -1.48
C SER A 56 -19.69 4.24 -2.78
N GLN A 57 -18.81 3.22 -2.89
CA GLN A 57 -18.57 2.44 -4.12
C GLN A 57 -18.10 3.30 -5.31
N GLU A 58 -17.80 4.57 -5.09
CA GLU A 58 -17.27 5.50 -6.09
C GLU A 58 -15.82 5.14 -6.39
N ASP A 59 -15.55 4.66 -7.61
CA ASP A 59 -14.24 4.21 -8.06
C ASP A 59 -13.57 3.20 -7.12
N PHE A 60 -14.37 2.35 -6.45
CA PHE A 60 -13.88 1.32 -5.54
C PHE A 60 -13.67 -0.01 -6.29
N SER A 61 -12.54 -0.15 -6.98
CA SER A 61 -12.21 -1.34 -7.78
C SER A 61 -10.75 -1.75 -7.65
N LEU A 62 -10.39 -2.94 -8.14
CA LEU A 62 -8.97 -3.32 -8.23
C LEU A 62 -8.18 -2.30 -9.06
N GLY A 63 -7.00 -1.93 -8.56
CA GLY A 63 -6.06 -1.06 -9.27
C GLY A 63 -6.08 0.41 -8.88
N VAL A 64 -7.09 0.85 -8.12
CA VAL A 64 -7.24 2.25 -7.68
C VAL A 64 -6.65 2.51 -6.29
N VAL A 65 -6.29 3.76 -6.05
CA VAL A 65 -5.69 4.21 -4.79
C VAL A 65 -6.45 5.38 -4.18
N GLN A 66 -6.72 5.30 -2.88
CA GLN A 66 -7.14 6.45 -2.09
C GLN A 66 -5.95 6.98 -1.27
N PHE A 67 -5.63 8.26 -1.42
CA PHE A 67 -4.62 8.95 -0.62
C PHE A 67 -5.27 9.71 0.53
N VAL A 68 -4.83 9.44 1.75
CA VAL A 68 -5.36 10.07 2.97
C VAL A 68 -4.22 10.79 3.68
N LYS A 69 -4.33 12.09 3.90
CA LYS A 69 -3.36 12.84 4.71
C LYS A 69 -3.58 12.51 6.19
N VAL A 70 -2.57 11.97 6.86
CA VAL A 70 -2.66 11.50 8.26
C VAL A 70 -1.79 12.32 9.22
N ALA A 71 -0.81 13.05 8.68
CA ALA A 71 -0.01 14.05 9.38
C ALA A 71 0.42 15.15 8.40
N ASP A 72 1.11 16.19 8.86
CA ASP A 72 1.51 17.33 8.03
C ASP A 72 2.33 16.90 6.80
N ASP A 73 3.22 15.92 6.98
CA ASP A 73 4.16 15.39 5.99
C ASP A 73 3.94 13.91 5.67
N ILE A 74 2.82 13.30 6.09
CA ILE A 74 2.54 11.86 5.88
C ILE A 74 1.18 11.65 5.24
N TYR A 75 1.19 10.87 4.16
CA TYR A 75 0.02 10.33 3.48
C TYR A 75 0.00 8.81 3.61
N VAL A 76 -1.19 8.23 3.74
CA VAL A 76 -1.43 6.79 3.58
C VAL A 76 -2.09 6.56 2.23
N ALA A 77 -1.57 5.62 1.45
CA ALA A 77 -2.14 5.15 0.20
C ALA A 77 -2.85 3.81 0.42
N ASN A 78 -4.17 3.84 0.48
CA ASN A 78 -5.04 2.67 0.52
C ASN A 78 -5.15 2.08 -0.90
N MET A 79 -4.32 1.10 -1.23
CA MET A 79 -4.25 0.52 -2.59
C MET A 79 -5.16 -0.71 -2.70
N ILE A 80 -6.14 -0.71 -3.61
CA ILE A 80 -7.01 -1.89 -3.82
C ILE A 80 -6.29 -2.91 -4.71
N GLY A 81 -5.41 -3.70 -4.10
CA GLY A 81 -4.55 -4.68 -4.77
C GLY A 81 -4.94 -6.14 -4.56
N GLN A 82 -6.03 -6.40 -3.82
CA GLN A 82 -6.43 -7.73 -3.39
C GLN A 82 -7.92 -7.98 -3.67
N GLN A 83 -8.25 -9.15 -4.23
CA GLN A 83 -9.63 -9.59 -4.43
C GLN A 83 -10.07 -10.51 -3.28
N GLY A 84 -11.08 -10.09 -2.52
CA GLY A 84 -11.55 -10.76 -1.32
C GLY A 84 -10.50 -10.82 -0.22
N ILE A 85 -10.68 -11.70 0.76
CA ILE A 85 -9.73 -11.93 1.87
C ILE A 85 -9.30 -13.39 2.04
N TYR A 86 -9.85 -14.28 1.22
CA TYR A 86 -9.55 -15.71 1.20
C TYR A 86 -9.27 -16.18 -0.22
N LYS A 87 -8.60 -17.33 -0.35
CA LYS A 87 -8.42 -17.98 -1.64
C LYS A 87 -9.79 -18.22 -2.29
N ASN A 88 -9.86 -18.07 -3.62
CA ASN A 88 -11.08 -18.41 -4.35
C ASN A 88 -11.27 -19.93 -4.46
N ASN A 89 -12.37 -20.36 -5.06
CA ASN A 89 -12.74 -21.78 -5.22
C ASN A 89 -11.72 -22.59 -6.04
N LYS A 90 -10.84 -21.92 -6.80
CA LYS A 90 -9.75 -22.53 -7.58
C LYS A 90 -8.41 -22.50 -6.83
N GLY A 91 -8.39 -22.09 -5.57
CA GLY A 91 -7.19 -21.98 -4.74
C GLY A 91 -6.31 -20.76 -5.05
N LEU A 92 -6.74 -19.85 -5.93
CA LEU A 92 -5.98 -18.65 -6.26
C LEU A 92 -5.93 -17.71 -5.04
N PRO A 93 -4.74 -17.24 -4.62
CA PRO A 93 -4.61 -16.32 -3.50
C PRO A 93 -5.31 -14.98 -3.77
N PRO A 94 -5.67 -14.21 -2.71
CA PRO A 94 -6.31 -12.91 -2.85
C PRO A 94 -5.51 -11.87 -3.66
N ILE A 95 -4.18 -11.88 -3.60
CA ILE A 95 -3.33 -10.87 -4.27
C ILE A 95 -3.60 -10.79 -5.79
N ARG A 96 -3.60 -9.57 -6.35
CA ARG A 96 -3.73 -9.32 -7.78
C ARG A 96 -2.56 -8.44 -8.25
N TYR A 97 -1.50 -9.07 -8.78
CA TYR A 97 -0.27 -8.38 -9.15
C TYR A 97 -0.47 -7.20 -10.11
N GLU A 98 -1.36 -7.35 -11.10
CA GLU A 98 -1.64 -6.25 -12.04
C GLU A 98 -2.35 -5.07 -11.36
N ALA A 99 -3.26 -5.36 -10.42
CA ALA A 99 -3.90 -4.31 -9.62
C ALA A 99 -2.87 -3.58 -8.74
N VAL A 100 -1.94 -4.32 -8.13
CA VAL A 100 -0.83 -3.72 -7.37
C VAL A 100 0.05 -2.84 -8.27
N ARG A 101 0.35 -3.28 -9.49
CA ARG A 101 1.09 -2.48 -10.47
C ARG A 101 0.37 -1.18 -10.82
N GLN A 102 -0.92 -1.24 -11.09
CA GLN A 102 -1.75 -0.06 -11.36
C GLN A 102 -1.75 0.91 -10.18
N CYS A 103 -1.92 0.38 -8.96
CA CYS A 103 -1.84 1.20 -7.75
C CYS A 103 -0.48 1.89 -7.61
N LEU A 104 0.62 1.15 -7.84
CA LEU A 104 1.97 1.70 -7.72
C LEU A 104 2.27 2.74 -8.82
N LYS A 105 1.64 2.67 -9.99
CA LYS A 105 1.69 3.74 -11.00
C LYS A 105 1.06 5.03 -10.47
N GLU A 106 -0.10 4.95 -9.85
CA GLU A 106 -0.76 6.12 -9.23
C GLU A 106 0.04 6.68 -8.05
N VAL A 107 0.56 5.81 -7.20
CA VAL A 107 1.48 6.18 -6.11
C VAL A 107 2.70 6.92 -6.67
N ALA A 108 3.26 6.46 -7.79
CA ALA A 108 4.41 7.13 -8.39
C ALA A 108 4.08 8.58 -8.78
N LEU A 109 2.97 8.78 -9.48
CA LEU A 109 2.51 10.12 -9.87
C LEU A 109 2.27 11.01 -8.66
N PHE A 110 1.62 10.48 -7.63
CA PHE A 110 1.36 11.19 -6.39
C PHE A 110 2.66 11.57 -5.66
N ALA A 111 3.59 10.62 -5.50
CA ALA A 111 4.85 10.82 -4.81
C ALA A 111 5.73 11.85 -5.52
N THR A 112 5.83 11.80 -6.85
CA THR A 112 6.55 12.80 -7.64
C THR A 112 5.94 14.19 -7.46
N LYS A 113 4.61 14.33 -7.55
CA LYS A 113 3.92 15.61 -7.38
C LYS A 113 4.16 16.23 -6.00
N HIS A 114 4.30 15.42 -4.96
CA HIS A 114 4.46 15.88 -3.58
C HIS A 114 5.90 15.84 -3.08
N ALA A 115 6.88 15.57 -3.96
CA ALA A 115 8.29 15.38 -3.59
C ALA A 115 8.45 14.42 -2.40
N ALA A 116 7.80 13.26 -2.48
CA ALA A 116 7.68 12.31 -1.39
C ALA A 116 8.45 11.00 -1.62
N SER A 117 8.97 10.40 -0.55
CA SER A 117 9.45 9.02 -0.53
C SER A 117 8.32 8.04 -0.21
N VAL A 118 8.50 6.77 -0.60
CA VAL A 118 7.52 5.70 -0.37
C VAL A 118 8.00 4.75 0.71
N HIS A 119 7.12 4.43 1.65
CA HIS A 119 7.38 3.58 2.80
C HIS A 119 6.34 2.46 2.85
N MET A 120 6.75 1.22 3.11
CA MET A 120 5.83 0.08 3.09
C MET A 120 6.31 -1.08 3.96
N PRO A 121 5.41 -1.89 4.54
CA PRO A 121 5.79 -3.22 5.01
C PRO A 121 6.12 -4.12 3.79
N ARG A 122 6.41 -5.41 4.01
CA ARG A 122 6.35 -6.42 2.93
C ARG A 122 4.91 -6.63 2.44
N ILE A 123 4.44 -5.71 1.60
CA ILE A 123 3.08 -5.70 1.04
C ILE A 123 2.82 -6.95 0.18
N GLY A 124 1.57 -7.42 0.18
CA GLY A 124 1.13 -8.53 -0.66
C GLY A 124 1.60 -9.91 -0.20
N CYS A 125 2.46 -9.98 0.81
CA CYS A 125 2.90 -11.22 1.43
C CYS A 125 2.01 -11.62 2.63
N GLY A 126 2.11 -12.88 3.06
CA GLY A 126 1.34 -13.42 4.18
C GLY A 126 -0.10 -13.77 3.81
N LEU A 127 -1.08 -13.13 4.43
CA LEU A 127 -2.52 -13.46 4.25
C LEU A 127 -3.01 -13.28 2.81
N ALA A 128 -2.43 -12.32 2.07
CA ALA A 128 -2.75 -12.08 0.67
C ALA A 128 -2.21 -13.18 -0.27
N GLY A 129 -1.23 -13.98 0.20
CA GLY A 129 -0.68 -15.13 -0.52
C GLY A 129 0.23 -14.79 -1.71
N GLY A 130 0.76 -13.57 -1.79
CA GLY A 130 1.70 -13.15 -2.83
C GLY A 130 3.15 -13.55 -2.55
N LYS A 131 3.91 -13.66 -3.63
CA LYS A 131 5.35 -13.91 -3.66
C LYS A 131 6.06 -12.56 -3.63
N TRP A 132 6.98 -12.38 -2.67
CA TRP A 132 7.67 -11.11 -2.51
C TRP A 132 8.50 -10.76 -3.74
N GLU A 133 9.11 -11.76 -4.38
CA GLU A 133 9.98 -11.56 -5.54
C GLU A 133 9.22 -10.90 -6.69
N LEU A 134 7.93 -11.22 -6.87
CA LEU A 134 7.10 -10.60 -7.89
C LEU A 134 6.68 -9.17 -7.51
N ILE A 135 6.36 -8.93 -6.24
CA ILE A 135 6.03 -7.61 -5.73
C ILE A 135 7.24 -6.67 -5.81
N GLU A 136 8.42 -7.18 -5.47
CA GLU A 136 9.69 -6.47 -5.51
C GLU A 136 10.03 -5.99 -6.93
N GLU A 137 9.87 -6.84 -7.94
CA GLU A 137 10.07 -6.42 -9.33
C GLU A 137 9.07 -5.34 -9.77
N ILE A 138 7.80 -5.45 -9.39
CA ILE A 138 6.79 -4.39 -9.67
C ILE A 138 7.19 -3.07 -8.99
N ILE A 139 7.65 -3.10 -7.73
CA ILE A 139 8.12 -1.90 -7.01
C ILE A 139 9.32 -1.28 -7.73
N LYS A 140 10.27 -2.09 -8.19
CA LYS A 140 11.45 -1.60 -8.90
C LYS A 140 11.05 -0.89 -10.19
N GLU A 141 10.17 -1.49 -10.98
CA GLU A 141 9.70 -0.92 -12.25
C GLU A 141 8.87 0.35 -12.06
N GLU A 142 7.97 0.36 -11.08
CA GLU A 142 6.98 1.43 -10.96
C GLU A 142 7.42 2.61 -10.08
N LEU A 143 8.36 2.40 -9.16
CA LEU A 143 8.84 3.45 -8.24
C LEU A 143 10.35 3.74 -8.41
N ILE A 144 11.19 2.72 -8.26
CA ILE A 144 12.66 2.90 -8.25
C ILE A 144 13.17 3.42 -9.59
N ALA A 145 12.70 2.85 -10.71
CA ALA A 145 13.08 3.28 -12.06
C ALA A 145 12.68 4.74 -12.37
N LYS A 146 11.72 5.29 -11.61
CA LYS A 146 11.25 6.68 -11.70
C LYS A 146 11.95 7.61 -10.69
N GLY A 147 13.00 7.12 -10.01
CA GLY A 147 13.80 7.90 -9.06
C GLY A 147 13.12 8.16 -7.72
N ILE A 148 12.09 7.39 -7.37
CA ILE A 148 11.38 7.51 -6.09
C ILE A 148 12.11 6.64 -5.06
N ALA A 149 12.51 7.25 -3.94
CA ALA A 149 13.11 6.51 -2.83
C ALA A 149 12.06 5.59 -2.18
N VAL A 150 12.41 4.31 -2.00
CA VAL A 150 11.55 3.30 -1.39
C VAL A 150 12.23 2.66 -0.18
N THR A 151 11.51 2.57 0.93
CA THR A 151 11.93 1.83 2.12
C THR A 151 10.90 0.75 2.47
N VAL A 152 11.36 -0.50 2.53
CA VAL A 152 10.60 -1.66 3.01
C VAL A 152 10.99 -1.96 4.46
N TYR A 153 9.98 -2.11 5.30
CA TYR A 153 10.12 -2.34 6.73
C TYR A 153 9.82 -3.80 7.06
N ASP A 154 10.82 -4.47 7.62
CA ASP A 154 10.71 -5.81 8.18
C ASP A 154 10.49 -5.71 9.69
N LEU A 155 9.48 -6.41 10.20
CA LEU A 155 9.21 -6.51 11.64
C LEU A 155 9.61 -7.89 12.15
#